data_AF-A0A914EL66-F1
#
_entry.id   AF-A0A914EL66-F1
#
_cell.length_a   1.000
_cell.length_b   1.000
_cell.length_c   1.000
_cell.angle_alpha   90.00
_cell.angle_beta   90.00
_cell.angle_gamma   90.00
#
_symmetry.space_group_name_H-M   'P 1'
#
loop_
_entity.id
_entity.type
_entity.pdbx_description
1 polymer ?
#
loop_
_entity_poly.entity_id
_entity_poly.type
_entity_poly.pdbx_seq_one_letter_code
_entity_poly.pdbx_strand_id
1 'polypeptide(L)'
;MIPVEKRKRSAMIKNIQNAIRSEQIISQSALELKFLDLCWHKNVYGCTTFRATMYMSRPPFNGITEVYVGLNDWGLIVINAKKFSILLNIPLKHVVARYEMKPHIEIIGRDNRNVEYVFTLATKQAQLINNLLKQIKNKKEATRN
;
A
#
# COMPACT_ATOMS: atom_id res chain seq x y z
N MET A 1 9.62 -8.41 -7.25
CA MET A 1 10.78 -9.15 -6.72
C MET A 1 11.38 -9.98 -7.85
N ILE A 2 12.66 -9.80 -8.17
CA ILE A 2 13.32 -10.59 -9.23
C ILE A 2 13.44 -12.03 -8.72
N PRO A 3 12.99 -13.06 -9.46
CA PRO A 3 13.07 -14.43 -9.01
C PRO A 3 14.53 -14.88 -8.83
N VAL A 4 14.83 -15.40 -7.65
CA VAL A 4 16.15 -15.97 -7.33
C VAL A 4 16.31 -17.34 -8.01
N GLU A 5 15.22 -18.09 -8.15
CA GLU A 5 15.21 -19.39 -8.83
C GLU A 5 15.41 -19.24 -10.35
N LYS A 6 16.40 -19.98 -10.89
CA LYS A 6 16.79 -19.95 -12.31
C LYS A 6 15.61 -20.18 -13.26
N ARG A 7 14.72 -21.13 -12.96
CA ARG A 7 13.53 -21.43 -13.79
C ARG A 7 12.54 -20.26 -13.85
N LYS A 8 12.23 -19.66 -12.70
CA LYS A 8 11.35 -18.48 -12.63
C LYS A 8 11.96 -17.26 -13.32
N ARG A 9 13.29 -17.11 -13.25
CA ARG A 9 14.01 -16.04 -13.95
C ARG A 9 13.95 -16.21 -15.47
N SER A 10 14.19 -17.41 -16.00
CA SER A 10 14.09 -17.67 -17.44
C SER A 10 12.67 -17.43 -17.97
N ALA A 11 11.65 -17.84 -17.21
CA ALA A 11 10.26 -17.54 -17.54
C ALA A 11 9.98 -16.03 -17.57
N MET A 12 10.48 -15.29 -16.56
CA MET A 12 10.35 -13.82 -16.51
C MET A 12 11.02 -13.15 -17.72
N ILE A 13 12.23 -13.56 -18.09
CA ILE A 13 12.94 -13.02 -19.26
C ILE A 13 12.14 -13.28 -20.54
N LYS A 14 11.64 -14.50 -20.73
CA LYS A 14 10.81 -14.84 -21.89
C LYS A 14 9.55 -13.98 -21.97
N ASN A 15 8.88 -13.76 -20.83
CA ASN A 15 7.70 -12.90 -20.77
C ASN A 15 8.02 -11.44 -21.12
N ILE A 16 9.13 -10.91 -20.61
CA ILE A 16 9.59 -9.55 -20.94
C ILE A 16 9.90 -9.42 -22.43
N GLN A 17 10.63 -10.38 -23.00
CA GLN A 17 10.95 -10.39 -24.42
C GLN A 17 9.70 -10.46 -25.29
N ASN A 18 8.72 -11.28 -24.92
CA ASN A 18 7.45 -11.37 -25.63
C ASN A 18 6.67 -10.05 -25.54
N ALA A 19 6.61 -9.42 -24.35
CA ALA A 19 5.96 -8.13 -24.16
C ALA A 19 6.62 -7.03 -25.02
N ILE A 20 7.95 -6.95 -25.03
CA ILE A 20 8.69 -5.98 -25.86
C ILE A 20 8.39 -6.20 -27.35
N ARG A 21 8.34 -7.45 -27.80
CA ARG A 21 8.04 -7.77 -29.21
C ARG A 21 6.61 -7.46 -29.62
N SER A 22 5.66 -7.50 -28.68
CA SER A 22 4.25 -7.19 -28.95
C SER A 22 3.95 -5.69 -28.96
N GLU A 23 4.87 -4.84 -28.46
CA GLU A 23 4.70 -3.39 -28.51
C GLU A 23 5.06 -2.88 -29.92
N GLN A 24 4.14 -2.13 -30.52
CA GLN A 24 4.41 -1.40 -31.75
C GLN A 24 5.38 -0.23 -31.49
N ILE A 25 5.94 0.36 -32.56
CA ILE A 25 6.73 1.59 -32.44
C ILE A 25 5.79 2.70 -31.96
N ILE A 26 5.91 3.03 -30.68
CA ILE A 26 5.14 4.04 -29.97
C ILE A 26 6.13 5.16 -29.59
N SER A 27 5.68 6.42 -29.60
CA SER A 27 6.51 7.53 -29.12
C SER A 27 6.89 7.35 -27.64
N GLN A 28 8.02 7.94 -27.21
CA GLN A 28 8.45 7.85 -25.81
C GLN A 28 7.35 8.29 -24.84
N SER A 29 6.69 9.41 -25.10
CA SER A 29 5.62 9.92 -24.23
C SER A 29 4.42 8.98 -24.13
N ALA A 30 4.08 8.26 -25.20
CA ALA A 30 3.00 7.28 -25.15
C ALA A 30 3.41 6.00 -24.40
N LEU A 31 4.69 5.61 -24.42
CA LEU A 31 5.20 4.55 -23.54
C LEU A 31 5.20 4.96 -22.06
N GLU A 32 5.59 6.20 -21.77
CA GLU A 32 5.55 6.76 -20.40
C GLU A 32 4.11 6.78 -19.86
N LEU A 33 3.14 7.25 -20.67
CA LEU A 33 1.72 7.23 -20.30
C LEU A 33 1.22 5.80 -20.09
N LYS A 34 1.56 4.86 -20.97
CA LYS A 34 1.17 3.45 -20.82
C LYS A 34 1.77 2.82 -19.56
N PHE A 35 3.01 3.17 -19.22
CA PHE A 35 3.63 2.74 -17.98
C PHE A 35 2.91 3.32 -16.75
N LEU A 36 2.62 4.63 -16.76
CA LEU A 36 1.87 5.28 -15.69
C LEU A 36 0.46 4.69 -15.53
N ASP A 37 -0.22 4.39 -16.64
CA ASP A 37 -1.52 3.75 -16.64
C ASP A 37 -1.47 2.38 -15.94
N LEU A 38 -0.50 1.52 -16.30
CA LEU A 38 -0.27 0.24 -15.61
C LEU A 38 0.00 0.41 -14.11
N CYS A 39 0.68 1.49 -13.73
CA CYS A 39 0.98 1.83 -12.35
C CYS A 39 -0.24 2.34 -11.58
N TRP A 40 -1.07 3.21 -12.15
CA TRP A 40 -2.28 3.76 -11.51
C TRP A 40 -3.30 2.68 -11.16
N HIS A 41 -3.36 1.61 -11.94
CA HIS A 41 -4.20 0.44 -11.63
C HIS A 41 -3.72 -0.37 -10.41
N LYS A 42 -2.58 -0.02 -9.80
CA LYS A 42 -2.10 -0.62 -8.55
C LYS A 42 -2.43 0.29 -7.38
N ASN A 43 -3.22 -0.21 -6.43
CA ASN A 43 -3.62 0.54 -5.22
C ASN A 43 -2.45 1.12 -4.41
N VAL A 44 -1.25 0.54 -4.54
CA VAL A 44 -0.02 0.98 -3.84
C VAL A 44 0.68 2.16 -4.51
N TYR A 45 0.27 2.55 -5.72
CA TYR A 45 0.89 3.64 -6.45
C TYR A 45 0.67 4.98 -5.72
N GLY A 46 1.71 5.82 -5.73
CA GLY A 46 1.69 7.11 -5.04
C GLY A 46 1.69 7.01 -3.51
N CYS A 47 1.83 5.82 -2.91
CA CYS A 47 1.89 5.69 -1.46
C CYS A 47 3.18 6.28 -0.88
N THR A 48 3.04 7.07 0.17
CA THR A 48 4.12 7.27 1.14
C THR A 48 4.15 6.08 2.08
N THR A 49 5.28 5.38 2.15
CA THR A 49 5.41 4.13 2.91
C THR A 49 6.23 4.28 4.18
N PHE A 50 5.76 3.70 5.28
CA PHE A 50 6.41 3.69 6.59
C PHE A 50 6.68 2.25 7.02
N ARG A 51 7.79 2.01 7.71
CA ARG A 51 8.06 0.70 8.31
C ARG A 51 7.49 0.66 9.73
N ALA A 52 6.82 -0.43 10.08
CA ALA A 52 6.23 -0.61 11.39
C ALA A 52 6.15 -2.10 11.79
N THR A 53 6.04 -2.33 13.08
CA THR A 53 5.61 -3.60 13.65
C THR A 53 4.11 -3.52 13.91
N MET A 54 3.33 -4.40 13.29
CA MET A 54 1.89 -4.47 13.46
C MET A 54 1.52 -5.51 14.52
N TYR A 55 0.67 -5.12 15.46
CA TYR A 55 0.04 -5.97 16.46
C TYR A 55 -1.44 -6.05 16.15
N MET A 56 -1.95 -7.25 15.92
CA MET A 56 -3.36 -7.46 15.61
C MET A 56 -3.92 -8.56 16.51
N SER A 57 -5.04 -8.23 17.19
CA SER A 57 -5.64 -9.05 18.24
C SER A 57 -6.72 -10.00 17.73
N ARG A 58 -7.18 -9.82 16.48
CA ARG A 58 -8.27 -10.60 15.90
C ARG A 58 -7.88 -11.21 14.54
N PRO A 59 -8.47 -12.36 14.17
CA PRO A 59 -8.26 -12.97 12.86
C PRO A 59 -8.58 -12.02 11.70
N PRO A 60 -7.99 -12.21 10.50
CA PRO A 60 -7.22 -13.38 10.08
C PRO A 60 -5.73 -13.34 10.43
N PHE A 61 -5.25 -12.24 11.02
CA PHE A 61 -3.84 -12.08 11.39
C PHE A 61 -3.74 -11.93 12.90
N ASN A 62 -3.42 -13.01 13.59
CA ASN A 62 -3.13 -12.96 15.01
C ASN A 62 -1.61 -12.82 15.22
N GLY A 63 -1.21 -11.89 16.08
CA GLY A 63 0.17 -11.76 16.54
C GLY A 63 0.92 -10.55 15.99
N ILE A 64 2.24 -10.68 15.92
CA ILE A 64 3.19 -9.60 15.61
C ILE A 64 3.72 -9.81 14.20
N THR A 65 3.63 -8.79 13.34
CA THR A 65 4.10 -8.86 11.95
C THR A 65 4.82 -7.59 11.54
N GLU A 66 6.00 -7.73 10.94
CA GLU A 66 6.70 -6.62 10.29
C GLU A 66 5.99 -6.22 8.99
N VAL A 67 5.66 -4.94 8.86
CA VAL A 67 4.87 -4.41 7.75
C VAL A 67 5.43 -3.12 7.17
N TYR A 68 5.09 -2.87 5.91
CA TYR A 68 5.08 -1.54 5.33
C TYR A 68 3.65 -1.00 5.35
N VAL A 69 3.48 0.22 5.84
CA VAL A 69 2.20 0.93 5.86
C VAL A 69 2.26 2.04 4.82
N GLY A 70 1.48 1.90 3.76
CA GLY A 70 1.35 2.89 2.69
C GLY A 70 0.12 3.78 2.92
N LEU A 71 0.29 5.08 2.71
CA LEU A 71 -0.80 6.06 2.68
C LEU A 71 -0.81 6.80 1.34
N ASN A 72 -1.98 6.85 0.70
CA ASN A 72 -2.25 7.69 -0.47
C ASN A 72 -3.68 8.26 -0.42
N ASP A 73 -4.12 8.89 -1.50
CA ASP A 73 -5.44 9.47 -1.71
C ASP A 73 -6.60 8.45 -1.75
N TRP A 74 -6.27 7.16 -1.99
CA TRP A 74 -7.21 6.05 -1.91
C TRP A 74 -7.44 5.58 -0.48
N GLY A 75 -6.38 5.45 0.32
CA GLY A 75 -6.48 5.01 1.71
C GLY A 75 -5.18 4.51 2.33
N LEU A 76 -5.34 3.56 3.25
CA LEU A 76 -4.26 2.91 4.00
C LEU A 76 -4.08 1.48 3.51
N ILE A 77 -2.84 1.13 3.17
CA ILE A 77 -2.47 -0.19 2.70
C ILE A 77 -1.41 -0.77 3.64
N VAL A 78 -1.61 -2.00 4.09
CA VAL A 78 -0.63 -2.72 4.90
C VAL A 78 -0.05 -3.85 4.05
N ILE A 79 1.27 -3.89 3.95
CA ILE A 79 2.01 -4.86 3.14
C ILE A 79 2.91 -5.65 4.07
N ASN A 80 2.92 -6.97 3.95
CA ASN A 80 3.85 -7.81 4.69
C ASN A 80 5.29 -7.50 4.26
N ALA A 81 6.18 -7.14 5.20
CA ALA A 81 7.53 -6.70 4.86
C ALA A 81 8.42 -7.82 4.28
N LYS A 82 8.11 -9.09 4.55
CA LYS A 82 8.86 -10.26 4.06
C LYS A 82 8.34 -10.77 2.72
N LYS A 83 7.01 -10.89 2.59
CA LYS A 83 6.36 -11.48 1.41
C LYS A 83 5.98 -10.44 0.35
N PHE A 84 5.99 -9.15 0.69
CA PHE A 84 5.49 -8.05 -0.15
C PHE A 84 4.04 -8.27 -0.64
N SER A 85 3.27 -9.07 0.09
CA SER A 85 1.84 -9.30 -0.14
C SER A 85 1.02 -8.26 0.60
N ILE A 86 -0.03 -7.73 -0.04
CA ILE A 86 -1.00 -6.86 0.62
C ILE A 86 -1.75 -7.68 1.67
N LEU A 87 -1.72 -7.23 2.92
CA LEU A 87 -2.44 -7.80 4.04
C LEU A 87 -3.80 -7.12 4.22
N LEU A 88 -3.81 -5.78 4.19
CA LEU A 88 -5.00 -4.96 4.38
C LEU A 88 -5.01 -3.81 3.37
N ASN A 89 -6.21 -3.47 2.91
CA ASN A 89 -6.45 -2.30 2.06
C ASN A 89 -7.73 -1.61 2.56
N ILE A 90 -7.57 -0.50 3.26
CA ILE A 90 -8.64 0.21 3.95
C ILE A 90 -8.88 1.55 3.24
N PRO A 91 -10.05 1.77 2.62
CA PRO A 91 -10.39 3.04 1.98
C PRO A 91 -10.28 4.21 2.95
N LEU A 92 -9.79 5.35 2.48
CA LEU A 92 -9.51 6.54 3.29
C LEU A 92 -10.70 6.98 4.17
N LYS A 93 -11.92 6.90 3.62
CA LYS A 93 -13.18 7.23 4.31
C LYS A 93 -13.48 6.35 5.53
N HIS A 94 -12.87 5.17 5.60
CA HIS A 94 -13.08 4.17 6.64
C HIS A 94 -11.87 4.03 7.57
N VAL A 95 -10.74 4.67 7.30
CA VAL A 95 -9.57 4.65 8.20
C VAL A 95 -9.76 5.67 9.31
N VAL A 96 -9.64 5.27 10.56
CA VAL A 96 -9.54 6.15 11.72
C VAL A 96 -8.24 5.81 12.44
N ALA A 97 -7.46 6.84 12.75
CA ALA A 97 -6.22 6.67 13.50
C ALA A 97 -6.34 7.35 14.86
N ARG A 98 -5.97 6.62 15.91
CA ARG A 98 -5.87 7.14 17.27
C ARG A 98 -4.40 7.11 17.68
N TYR A 99 -3.87 8.31 17.87
CA TYR A 99 -2.49 8.52 18.26
C TYR A 99 -2.50 9.13 19.65
N GLU A 100 -2.27 8.29 20.65
CA GLU A 100 -2.30 8.70 22.06
C GLU A 100 -0.88 8.84 22.63
N MET A 101 0.03 7.93 22.31
CA MET A 101 1.38 7.93 22.87
C MET A 101 2.42 7.33 21.91
N LYS A 102 3.61 7.96 21.79
CA LYS A 102 4.74 7.36 21.05
C LYS A 102 5.20 6.06 21.72
N PRO A 103 5.66 5.05 20.96
CA PRO A 103 5.79 4.98 19.50
C PRO A 103 4.59 4.28 18.81
N HIS A 104 3.37 4.39 19.36
CA HIS A 104 2.23 3.58 18.90
C HIS A 104 1.14 4.43 18.22
N ILE A 105 0.42 3.81 17.29
CA ILE A 105 -0.80 4.35 16.70
C ILE A 105 -1.79 3.20 16.50
N GLU A 106 -2.99 3.35 17.05
CA GLU A 106 -4.10 2.43 16.81
C GLU A 106 -4.81 2.83 15.52
N ILE A 107 -5.05 1.86 14.66
CA ILE A 107 -5.80 2.02 13.42
C ILE A 107 -7.08 1.18 13.55
N ILE A 108 -8.20 1.86 13.33
CA ILE A 108 -9.52 1.25 13.19
C ILE A 108 -9.95 1.49 11.76
N GLY A 109 -10.42 0.47 11.06
CA GLY A 109 -11.05 0.71 9.78
C GLY A 109 -11.82 -0.44 9.20
N ARG A 110 -12.48 -0.18 8.07
CA ARG A 110 -13.30 -1.17 7.35
C ARG A 110 -12.89 -1.25 5.90
N ASP A 111 -12.79 -2.46 5.35
CA ASP A 111 -12.58 -2.64 3.92
C ASP A 111 -13.88 -2.39 3.12
N ASN A 112 -13.80 -2.55 1.79
CA ASN A 112 -14.97 -2.43 0.91
C ASN A 112 -16.03 -3.53 1.11
N ARG A 113 -15.72 -4.58 1.89
CA ARG A 113 -16.64 -5.66 2.25
C ARG A 113 -17.24 -5.45 3.64
N ASN A 114 -17.03 -4.27 4.25
CA ASN A 114 -17.45 -3.91 5.60
C ASN A 114 -16.84 -4.78 6.72
N VAL A 115 -15.71 -5.44 6.47
CA VAL A 115 -14.99 -6.17 7.52
C VAL A 115 -14.20 -5.16 8.34
N GLU A 116 -14.40 -5.17 9.66
CA GLU A 116 -13.71 -4.28 10.59
C GLU A 116 -12.35 -4.84 11.01
N TYR A 117 -11.36 -3.96 11.02
CA TYR A 117 -10.00 -4.21 11.43
C TYR A 117 -9.62 -3.22 12.53
N VAL A 118 -9.04 -3.76 13.60
CA VAL A 118 -8.43 -2.98 14.68
C VAL A 118 -7.02 -3.54 14.90
N PHE A 119 -6.02 -2.69 14.74
CA PHE A 119 -4.62 -3.08 14.92
C PHE A 119 -3.78 -1.89 15.38
N THR A 120 -2.68 -2.20 16.05
CA THR A 120 -1.73 -1.19 16.53
C THR A 120 -0.45 -1.28 15.72
N LEU A 121 0.06 -0.13 15.29
CA LEU A 121 1.37 -0.01 14.66
C LEU A 121 2.36 0.57 15.68
N ALA A 122 3.44 -0.15 15.95
CA ALA A 122 4.59 0.39 16.66
C ALA A 122 5.62 0.89 15.64
N THR A 123 5.91 2.19 15.68
CA THR A 123 6.91 2.84 14.85
C THR A 123 7.29 4.22 15.40
N LYS A 124 8.57 4.59 15.28
CA LYS A 124 9.03 5.94 15.62
C LYS A 124 8.35 7.02 14.75
N GLN A 125 7.74 6.63 13.63
CA GLN A 125 7.06 7.50 12.68
C GLN A 125 5.56 7.63 12.93
N ALA A 126 5.02 7.14 14.06
CA ALA A 126 3.58 7.10 14.34
C ALA A 126 2.89 8.48 14.21
N GLN A 127 3.55 9.54 14.70
CA GLN A 127 3.05 10.91 14.57
C GLN A 127 2.96 11.37 13.10
N LEU A 128 3.95 11.00 12.27
CA LEU A 128 3.96 11.36 10.85
C LEU A 128 2.83 10.65 10.09
N ILE A 129 2.58 9.37 10.39
CA ILE A 129 1.46 8.61 9.83
C ILE A 129 0.14 9.29 10.16
N ASN A 130 -0.08 9.66 11.43
CA ASN A 130 -1.29 10.34 11.87
C ASN A 130 -1.48 11.69 11.16
N ASN A 131 -0.41 12.50 11.10
CA ASN A 131 -0.46 13.82 10.47
C ASN A 131 -0.74 13.73 8.98
N LEU A 132 -0.07 12.80 8.28
CA LEU A 132 -0.28 12.58 6.85
C LEU A 132 -1.71 12.13 6.56
N LEU A 133 -2.25 11.20 7.34
CA LEU A 133 -3.64 10.75 7.20
C LEU A 133 -4.63 11.92 7.34
N LYS A 134 -4.44 12.79 8.34
CA LYS A 134 -5.26 13.99 8.52
C LYS A 134 -5.14 14.94 7.33
N GLN A 135 -3.94 15.21 6.85
CA GLN A 135 -3.71 16.08 5.69
C GLN A 135 -4.39 15.56 4.42
N ILE A 136 -4.26 14.26 4.12
CA ILE A 136 -4.89 13.66 2.94
C ILE A 136 -6.42 13.75 3.04
N LYS A 137 -7.00 13.50 4.22
CA LYS A 137 -8.44 13.62 4.46
C LYS A 137 -8.94 15.05 4.26
N ASN A 138 -8.30 16.02 4.90
CA ASN A 138 -8.68 17.44 4.80
C ASN A 138 -8.60 17.93 3.35
N LYS A 139 -7.55 17.52 2.61
CA LYS A 139 -7.41 17.86 1.19
C LYS A 139 -8.56 17.28 0.35
N LYS A 140 -8.97 16.04 0.62
CA LYS A 140 -10.05 15.37 -0.11
C LYS A 140 -11.42 15.99 0.17
N GLU A 141 -11.63 16.51 1.37
CA GLU A 141 -12.83 17.28 1.72
C GLU A 141 -12.84 18.64 1.02
N ALA A 142 -11.70 19.33 0.96
CA ALA A 142 -11.58 20.63 0.30
C ALA A 142 -11.83 20.57 -1.22
N THR A 143 -11.46 19.48 -1.90
CA THR A 143 -11.71 19.31 -3.35
C THR A 143 -13.16 18.90 -3.69
N ARG A 144 -14.00 18.59 -2.69
CA ARG A 144 -15.40 18.21 -2.91
C ARG A 144 -16.39 19.38 -2.82
N ASN A 145 -15.94 20.52 -2.31
CA ASN A 145 -16.68 21.79 -2.29
C ASN A 145 -16.24 22.66 -3.47
#